data_AF-G9KBI1-F1
#
_entry.id   AF-G9KBI1-F1
#
_cell.length_a   1.000
_cell.length_b   1.000
_cell.length_c   1.000
_cell.angle_alpha   90.00
_cell.angle_beta   90.00
_cell.angle_gamma   90.00
#
_symmetry.space_group_name_H-M   'P 1'
#
loop_
_entity.id
_entity.type
_entity.pdbx_description
1 polymer ?
#
loop_
_entity_poly.entity_id
_entity_poly.type
_entity_poly.pdbx_seq_one_letter_code
_entity_poly.pdbx_strand_id
1 'polypeptide(L)'
;EDSKSHISQKGTTLSDLSPFGSSHTGNDNSQKTSDPKPSNKRTKSIYTPLELQYIELKQQQKDAILCVECGYKYRFFGEDAEIAARELNIYCHLDHNFMTASIPTHRLFVHVRRLVAKGYKVGVVKQTETAALKAVG
;
A
#
# COMPACT_ATOMS: atom_id res chain seq x y z
N GLU A 1 -64.85 2.65 -21.19
CA GLU A 1 -63.97 1.51 -20.85
C GLU A 1 -62.62 2.09 -20.44
N ASP A 2 -62.38 2.50 -19.19
CA ASP A 2 -62.63 1.90 -17.86
C ASP A 2 -61.65 0.79 -17.47
N SER A 3 -61.21 0.65 -16.21
CA SER A 3 -61.18 1.57 -15.05
C SER A 3 -60.44 0.87 -13.88
N LYS A 4 -59.98 1.64 -12.87
CA LYS A 4 -59.47 1.20 -11.54
C LYS A 4 -58.13 0.41 -11.55
N SER A 5 -57.20 0.49 -10.59
CA SER A 5 -57.06 1.08 -9.23
C SER A 5 -57.59 0.28 -8.02
N HIS A 6 -56.71 0.00 -7.03
CA HIS A 6 -56.90 -0.09 -5.56
C HIS A 6 -55.49 -0.43 -4.95
N ILE A 7 -54.94 0.17 -3.88
CA ILE A 7 -55.32 0.24 -2.43
C ILE A 7 -55.22 -1.12 -1.70
N SER A 8 -54.79 -1.29 -0.43
CA SER A 8 -53.97 -0.55 0.59
C SER A 8 -53.96 -1.44 1.88
N GLN A 9 -53.07 -1.38 2.88
CA GLN A 9 -53.04 -0.45 4.05
C GLN A 9 -52.00 -0.93 5.11
N LYS A 10 -51.50 0.01 5.97
CA LYS A 10 -51.15 -0.06 7.43
C LYS A 10 -50.50 -1.33 8.06
N GLY A 11 -49.67 -1.25 9.11
CA GLY A 11 -49.13 -0.13 9.91
C GLY A 11 -48.75 -0.56 11.35
N THR A 12 -48.02 0.31 12.11
CA THR A 12 -48.05 0.53 13.59
C THR A 12 -48.22 -0.67 14.58
N THR A 13 -47.49 -0.83 15.71
CA THR A 13 -46.67 0.08 16.56
C THR A 13 -45.85 -0.72 17.62
N LEU A 14 -44.91 -0.04 18.32
CA LEU A 14 -44.45 -0.16 19.74
C LEU A 14 -44.88 -1.42 20.56
N SER A 15 -44.11 -2.00 21.50
CA SER A 15 -43.24 -1.44 22.58
C SER A 15 -42.47 -2.64 23.25
N ASP A 16 -41.57 -2.59 24.26
CA ASP A 16 -40.79 -1.61 25.06
C ASP A 16 -39.67 -2.40 25.84
N LEU A 17 -39.01 -1.76 26.84
CA LEU A 17 -38.31 -2.29 28.04
C LEU A 17 -36.77 -2.48 28.02
N SER A 18 -36.11 -1.63 28.81
CA SER A 18 -34.78 -1.83 29.43
C SER A 18 -34.87 -2.79 30.64
N PRO A 19 -33.74 -3.24 31.25
CA PRO A 19 -33.27 -2.51 32.44
C PRO A 19 -31.75 -2.62 32.76
N PHE A 20 -31.38 -1.96 33.87
CA PHE A 20 -30.33 -2.36 34.83
C PHE A 20 -28.86 -2.10 34.50
N GLY A 21 -28.35 -0.94 34.95
CA GLY A 21 -26.94 -0.77 35.31
C GLY A 21 -26.68 -1.15 36.77
N SER A 22 -25.45 -1.52 37.12
CA SER A 22 -25.02 -1.71 38.50
C SER A 22 -23.52 -1.46 38.68
N SER A 23 -23.17 -1.00 39.88
CA SER A 23 -21.86 -0.46 40.25
C SER A 23 -20.95 -1.48 40.96
N HIS A 24 -19.67 -1.55 40.56
CA HIS A 24 -18.51 -2.05 41.34
C HIS A 24 -17.25 -1.60 40.59
N THR A 25 -16.08 -1.28 41.18
CA THR A 25 -15.66 -0.97 42.57
C THR A 25 -14.40 -0.10 42.45
N GLY A 26 -14.13 0.80 43.40
CA GLY A 26 -12.83 1.48 43.47
C GLY A 26 -11.73 0.56 44.02
N ASN A 27 -10.48 0.78 43.61
CA ASN A 27 -9.29 0.31 44.34
C ASN A 27 -8.14 1.33 44.16
N ASP A 28 -7.35 1.50 45.22
CA ASP A 28 -6.28 2.50 45.32
C ASP A 28 -4.87 1.91 45.08
N ASN A 29 -3.87 2.80 45.06
CA ASN A 29 -2.53 2.62 45.63
C ASN A 29 -1.32 2.36 44.69
N SER A 30 -0.21 3.02 45.05
CA SER A 30 1.22 2.69 44.83
C SER A 30 1.86 2.77 43.43
N GLN A 31 2.54 3.90 43.22
CA GLN A 31 3.97 4.01 42.91
C GLN A 31 4.73 2.73 42.48
N LYS A 32 5.43 2.76 41.34
CA LYS A 32 6.88 3.06 41.32
C LYS A 32 7.50 3.25 39.93
N THR A 33 8.69 3.85 39.96
CA THR A 33 9.64 4.10 38.86
C THR A 33 10.31 2.83 38.30
N SER A 34 10.38 2.70 36.97
CA SER A 34 11.66 2.54 36.24
C SER A 34 11.49 2.52 34.71
N ASP A 35 12.47 3.16 34.06
CA ASP A 35 12.92 3.14 32.66
C ASP A 35 12.07 2.47 31.55
N PRO A 36 11.64 3.22 30.52
CA PRO A 36 11.04 2.65 29.30
C PRO A 36 12.10 1.97 28.41
N LYS A 37 12.52 0.76 28.78
CA LYS A 37 13.33 -0.13 27.94
C LYS A 37 12.66 -0.25 26.55
N PRO A 38 13.37 0.00 25.43
CA PRO A 38 12.75 0.12 24.11
C PRO A 38 12.17 -1.22 23.64
N SER A 39 10.89 -1.45 23.91
CA SER A 39 10.17 -2.62 23.42
C SER A 39 10.05 -2.53 21.90
N ASN A 40 10.77 -3.40 21.18
CA ASN A 40 10.80 -3.45 19.72
C ASN A 40 9.47 -3.98 19.15
N LYS A 41 8.41 -3.18 19.31
CA LYS A 41 7.07 -3.44 18.78
C LYS A 41 7.05 -3.18 17.28
N ARG A 42 7.63 -4.11 16.50
CA ARG A 42 7.36 -4.19 15.06
C ARG A 42 5.88 -4.50 14.86
N THR A 43 5.06 -3.45 14.74
CA THR A 43 3.82 -3.50 13.98
C THR A 43 4.17 -4.05 12.61
N LYS A 44 3.72 -5.28 12.31
CA LYS A 44 3.97 -5.90 11.01
C LYS A 44 3.15 -5.12 9.98
N SER A 45 3.81 -4.28 9.19
CA SER A 45 3.21 -3.68 8.01
C SER A 45 2.75 -4.80 7.07
N ILE A 46 1.57 -4.63 6.47
CA ILE A 46 1.04 -5.53 5.44
C ILE A 46 1.96 -5.49 4.20
N TYR A 47 2.55 -4.32 3.95
CA TYR A 47 3.59 -4.10 2.95
C TYR A 47 4.98 -4.52 3.44
N THR A 48 5.76 -5.10 2.54
CA THR A 48 7.20 -5.34 2.69
C THR A 48 7.98 -4.01 2.78
N PRO A 49 9.22 -4.02 3.31
CA PRO A 49 10.03 -2.80 3.41
C PRO A 49 10.28 -2.10 2.06
N LEU A 50 10.38 -2.86 0.96
CA LEU A 50 10.58 -2.30 -0.39
C LEU A 50 9.29 -1.70 -0.96
N GLU A 51 8.13 -2.31 -0.70
CA GLU A 51 6.82 -1.74 -1.06
C GLU A 51 6.57 -0.42 -0.32
N LEU A 52 6.93 -0.32 0.97
CA LEU A 52 6.84 0.93 1.74
C LEU A 52 7.72 2.04 1.13
N GLN A 53 8.97 1.73 0.78
CA GLN A 53 9.87 2.68 0.10
C GLN A 53 9.33 3.11 -1.28
N TYR A 54 8.74 2.18 -2.04
CA TYR A 54 8.08 2.51 -3.30
C TYR A 54 6.89 3.46 -3.08
N ILE A 55 6.02 3.19 -2.10
CA ILE A 55 4.86 4.04 -1.78
C ILE A 55 5.30 5.46 -1.40
N GLU A 56 6.35 5.61 -0.59
CA GLU A 56 6.91 6.91 -0.21
C GLU A 56 7.41 7.70 -1.43
N LEU A 57 8.20 7.07 -2.30
CA LEU A 57 8.72 7.70 -3.51
C LEU A 57 7.62 8.02 -4.54
N LYS A 58 6.62 7.14 -4.68
CA LYS A 58 5.47 7.35 -5.57
C LYS A 58 4.56 8.47 -5.05
N GLN A 59 4.43 8.63 -3.73
CA GLN A 59 3.70 9.75 -3.13
C GLN A 59 4.33 11.11 -3.49
N GLN A 60 5.67 11.16 -3.63
CA GLN A 60 6.41 12.36 -4.05
C GLN A 60 6.36 12.61 -5.57
N GLN A 61 6.27 11.56 -6.41
CA GLN A 61 6.32 11.64 -7.87
C GLN A 61 5.25 10.75 -8.54
N LYS A 62 3.98 11.15 -8.43
CA LYS A 62 2.82 10.35 -8.87
C LYS A 62 2.78 10.15 -10.38
N ASP A 63 2.93 11.22 -11.16
CA ASP A 63 2.92 11.22 -12.63
C ASP A 63 4.22 10.68 -13.29
N ALA A 64 5.15 10.10 -12.53
CA ALA A 64 6.34 9.44 -13.07
C ALA A 64 6.24 7.91 -12.92
N ILE A 65 6.59 7.16 -13.98
CA ILE A 65 6.81 5.71 -13.90
C ILE A 65 8.13 5.47 -13.17
N LEU A 66 8.12 4.75 -12.05
CA LEU A 66 9.31 4.52 -11.23
C LEU A 66 10.00 3.19 -11.57
N CYS A 67 11.20 3.29 -12.14
CA CYS A 67 12.15 2.18 -12.26
C CYS A 67 12.93 2.06 -10.94
N VAL A 68 12.62 1.07 -10.10
CA VAL A 68 13.28 0.88 -8.78
C VAL A 68 14.39 -0.17 -8.84
N GLU A 69 15.62 0.21 -8.54
CA GLU A 69 16.79 -0.69 -8.55
C GLU A 69 16.74 -1.73 -7.42
N CYS A 70 16.70 -3.01 -7.80
CA CYS A 70 16.57 -4.16 -6.92
C CYS A 70 17.67 -5.18 -7.25
N GLY A 71 18.92 -4.84 -6.93
CA GLY A 71 20.10 -5.63 -7.30
C GLY A 71 20.36 -5.60 -8.81
N TYR A 72 20.44 -6.76 -9.47
CA TYR A 72 20.75 -6.86 -10.90
C TYR A 72 19.61 -6.45 -11.85
N LYS A 73 18.46 -6.01 -11.33
CA LYS A 73 17.26 -5.67 -12.11
C LYS A 73 16.53 -4.45 -11.55
N TYR A 74 15.86 -3.72 -12.43
CA TYR A 74 14.86 -2.72 -12.05
C TYR A 74 13.49 -3.38 -11.95
N ARG A 75 12.73 -3.04 -10.91
CA ARG A 75 11.32 -3.42 -10.72
C ARG A 75 10.41 -2.22 -10.97
N PHE A 76 9.21 -2.53 -11.43
CA PHE A 76 8.05 -1.63 -11.48
C PHE A 76 6.96 -2.19 -10.55
N PHE A 77 6.10 -1.34 -10.00
CA PHE A 77 5.10 -1.72 -8.99
C PHE A 77 3.72 -1.07 -9.25
N GLY A 78 2.64 -1.83 -9.08
CA GLY A 78 1.27 -1.37 -9.30
C GLY A 78 1.03 -0.96 -10.76
N GLU A 79 0.35 0.17 -10.96
CA GLU A 79 0.04 0.73 -12.28
C GLU A 79 1.30 0.91 -13.17
N ASP A 80 2.45 1.27 -12.59
CA ASP A 80 3.72 1.40 -13.32
C ASP A 80 4.15 0.07 -13.96
N ALA A 81 3.83 -1.07 -13.32
CA ALA A 81 4.11 -2.39 -13.86
C ALA A 81 3.17 -2.77 -15.01
N GLU A 82 1.90 -2.35 -14.95
CA GLU A 82 0.92 -2.56 -16.02
C GLU A 82 1.22 -1.72 -17.27
N ILE A 83 1.61 -0.45 -17.08
CA ILE A 83 2.07 0.42 -18.17
C ILE A 83 3.38 -0.14 -18.76
N ALA A 84 4.35 -0.52 -17.91
CA ALA A 84 5.59 -1.14 -18.37
C ALA A 84 5.33 -2.45 -19.16
N ALA A 85 4.40 -3.30 -18.71
CA ALA A 85 4.01 -4.51 -19.43
C ALA A 85 3.48 -4.22 -20.84
N ARG A 86 2.53 -3.28 -20.92
CA ARG A 86 1.87 -2.86 -22.16
C ARG A 86 2.84 -2.24 -23.16
N GLU A 87 3.69 -1.33 -22.70
CA GLU A 87 4.54 -0.50 -23.55
C GLU A 87 5.92 -1.10 -23.86
N LEU A 88 6.38 -2.05 -23.03
CA LEU A 88 7.67 -2.74 -23.21
C LEU A 88 7.51 -4.18 -23.71
N ASN A 89 6.27 -4.70 -23.76
CA ASN A 89 5.93 -6.10 -24.08
C ASN A 89 6.58 -7.10 -23.08
N ILE A 90 6.51 -6.80 -21.79
CA ILE A 90 7.04 -7.64 -20.70
C ILE A 90 5.91 -8.22 -19.85
N TYR A 91 6.15 -9.36 -19.21
CA TYR A 91 5.16 -10.00 -18.36
C TYR A 91 5.02 -9.27 -17.01
N CYS A 92 3.78 -9.12 -16.55
CA CYS A 92 3.42 -8.57 -15.25
C CYS A 92 2.49 -9.55 -14.51
N HIS A 93 2.67 -9.65 -13.19
CA HIS A 93 1.95 -10.55 -12.29
C HIS A 93 1.80 -9.90 -10.92
N LEU A 94 0.84 -10.37 -10.12
CA LEU A 94 0.74 -9.99 -8.72
C LEU A 94 1.92 -10.61 -7.94
N ASP A 95 2.72 -9.76 -7.29
CA ASP A 95 3.73 -10.15 -6.30
C ASP A 95 3.41 -9.41 -5.00
N HIS A 96 3.17 -10.16 -3.93
CA HIS A 96 2.70 -9.65 -2.63
C HIS A 96 1.46 -8.74 -2.79
N ASN A 97 1.59 -7.43 -2.60
CA ASN A 97 0.46 -6.49 -2.63
C ASN A 97 0.29 -5.76 -3.98
N PHE A 98 1.23 -5.92 -4.92
CA PHE A 98 1.28 -5.10 -6.15
C PHE A 98 1.54 -5.91 -7.42
N MET A 99 0.96 -5.45 -8.52
CA MET A 99 1.42 -5.81 -9.86
C MET A 99 2.92 -5.52 -10.00
N THR A 100 3.69 -6.48 -10.50
CA THR A 100 5.15 -6.40 -10.66
C THR A 100 5.56 -6.78 -12.06
N ALA A 101 6.41 -5.93 -12.65
CA ALA A 101 7.19 -6.22 -13.84
C ALA A 101 8.68 -5.94 -13.53
N SER A 102 9.61 -6.53 -14.28
CA SER A 102 11.04 -6.26 -14.08
C SER A 102 11.88 -6.38 -15.35
N ILE A 103 12.98 -5.64 -15.39
CA ILE A 103 13.97 -5.62 -16.50
C ILE A 103 15.40 -5.68 -15.93
N PRO A 104 16.36 -6.35 -16.58
CA PRO A 104 17.75 -6.37 -16.10
C PRO A 104 18.42 -5.00 -16.26
N THR A 105 19.33 -4.64 -15.34
CA THR A 105 19.95 -3.30 -15.26
C THR A 105 20.55 -2.83 -16.58
N HIS A 106 21.28 -3.69 -17.29
CA HIS A 106 21.93 -3.37 -18.57
C HIS A 106 20.94 -3.01 -19.70
N ARG A 107 19.64 -3.34 -19.57
CA ARG A 107 18.60 -2.99 -20.55
C ARG A 107 17.86 -1.69 -20.21
N LEU A 108 18.07 -1.10 -19.02
CA LEU A 108 17.34 0.08 -18.54
C LEU A 108 17.22 1.17 -19.62
N PHE A 109 18.34 1.58 -20.22
CA PHE A 109 18.37 2.66 -21.22
C PHE A 109 17.48 2.40 -22.45
N VAL A 110 17.30 1.13 -22.86
CA VAL A 110 16.43 0.75 -23.98
C VAL A 110 14.96 0.92 -23.59
N HIS A 111 14.58 0.47 -22.40
CA HIS A 111 13.21 0.53 -21.90
C HIS A 111 12.79 1.95 -21.50
N VAL A 112 13.67 2.71 -20.82
CA VAL A 112 13.44 4.13 -20.50
C VAL A 112 13.25 4.96 -21.77
N ARG A 113 14.08 4.75 -22.81
CA ARG A 113 13.89 5.44 -24.10
C ARG A 113 12.55 5.10 -24.76
N ARG A 114 12.07 3.86 -24.68
CA ARG A 114 10.73 3.47 -25.18
C ARG A 114 9.61 4.18 -24.43
N LEU A 115 9.66 4.24 -23.10
CA LEU A 115 8.65 4.93 -22.28
C LEU A 115 8.64 6.45 -22.52
N VAL A 116 9.82 7.09 -22.56
CA VAL A 116 9.95 8.53 -22.83
C VAL A 116 9.49 8.87 -24.25
N ALA A 117 9.78 8.04 -25.26
CA ALA A 117 9.28 8.22 -26.62
C ALA A 117 7.74 8.06 -26.76
N LYS A 118 7.08 7.46 -25.76
CA LYS A 118 5.61 7.41 -25.63
C LYS A 118 5.03 8.58 -24.82
N GLY A 119 5.86 9.52 -24.36
CA GLY A 119 5.46 10.70 -23.60
C GLY A 119 5.40 10.50 -22.08
N TYR A 120 5.76 9.32 -21.56
CA TYR A 120 5.76 9.08 -20.11
C TYR A 120 6.97 9.75 -19.44
N LYS A 121 6.72 10.43 -18.32
CA LYS A 121 7.78 10.83 -17.36
C LYS A 121 8.29 9.57 -16.67
N VAL A 122 9.61 9.38 -16.61
CA VAL A 122 10.23 8.18 -16.01
C VAL A 122 11.24 8.59 -14.94
N GLY A 123 11.04 8.09 -13.72
CA GLY A 123 12.00 8.23 -12.61
C GLY A 123 12.87 6.98 -12.51
N VAL A 124 14.18 7.15 -12.35
CA VAL A 124 15.11 6.03 -12.09
C VAL A 124 15.61 6.14 -10.65
N VAL A 125 15.12 5.25 -9.79
CA VAL A 125 15.51 5.16 -8.38
C VAL A 125 16.64 4.15 -8.27
N LYS A 126 17.77 4.58 -7.70
CA LYS A 126 18.98 3.76 -7.50
C LYS A 126 19.26 3.48 -6.03
N GLN A 127 20.06 2.45 -5.77
CA GLN A 127 20.54 2.15 -4.42
C GLN A 127 21.69 3.10 -4.06
N THR A 128 21.55 3.82 -2.94
CA THR A 128 22.55 4.78 -2.42
C THR A 128 23.66 4.11 -1.61
N GLU A 129 23.33 3.01 -0.92
CA GLU A 129 24.26 2.20 -0.13
C GLU A 129 24.79 1.02 -0.95
N THR A 130 26.07 0.66 -0.76
CA THR A 130 26.60 -0.62 -1.21
C THR A 130 26.54 -1.65 -0.07
N ALA A 131 26.40 -2.94 -0.42
CA ALA A 131 26.28 -4.01 0.57
C ALA A 131 27.46 -4.09 1.56
N ALA A 132 28.66 -3.67 1.15
CA ALA A 132 29.84 -3.64 2.01
C ALA A 132 29.74 -2.57 3.10
N LEU A 133 29.19 -1.39 2.80
CA LEU A 133 29.01 -0.31 3.78
C LEU A 133 27.92 -0.66 4.80
N LYS A 134 26.82 -1.29 4.33
CA LYS A 134 25.68 -1.68 5.17
C LYS A 134 25.98 -2.80 6.17
N ALA A 135 27.06 -3.56 5.96
CA ALA A 135 27.43 -4.69 6.82
C ALA A 135 28.34 -4.30 8.02
N VAL A 136 28.69 -3.02 8.14
CA VAL A 136 29.72 -2.51 9.09
C VAL A 136 29.14 -1.56 10.15
N GLY A 137 27.84 -1.26 10.08
CA GLY A 137 27.09 -0.44 11.07
C GLY A 137 25.82 -1.14 11.56
#